data_AF-A0A5B7FXA6-F1
#
_entry.id   AF-A0A5B7FXA6-F1
#
_cell.length_a   1.000
_cell.length_b   1.000
_cell.length_c   1.000
_cell.angle_alpha   90.00
_cell.angle_beta   90.00
_cell.angle_gamma   90.00
#
_symmetry.space_group_name_H-M   'P 1'
#
loop_
_entity.id
_entity.type
_entity.pdbx_description
1 polymer ?
#
loop_
_entity_poly.entity_id
_entity_poly.type
_entity_poly.pdbx_seq_one_letter_code
_entity_poly.pdbx_strand_id
1 'polypeptide(L)'
;MRAYGLSEERLRLQLTQWLELSLQEKVPPSLLLLSRTLYLPETVRASDTLAATISSLPEEVATRTKAAIGKREGKIDNLTRLEVIQAEERKIAEDKEELKILEEEKKQKLAIKKAAEEALKATEETPPEVIPSEVEMAQLSLSTNKILTEGVQVTKATVSASGEIQEAKAEELIDKAPTLKDKAEVLSEEMPKPSPEPAVSTEQAMLTSEDLRDVEEAIENLGVEKRKLIIEEQEMAELKSELADYQEDIEDFRKFSCHLSLLLDSSLQSCFNSSLTRPLRTTTRCRW
;
A
#
# COMPACT_ATOMS: atom_id res chain seq x y z
N MET A 1 6.26 32.64 1.81
CA MET A 1 7.72 32.88 1.92
C MET A 1 8.21 32.43 3.28
N ARG A 2 9.33 31.70 3.35
CA ARG A 2 9.95 31.33 4.64
C ARG A 2 10.71 32.55 5.18
N ALA A 3 10.13 33.24 6.16
CA ALA A 3 10.74 34.44 6.76
C ALA A 3 11.69 34.10 7.93
N TYR A 4 11.53 32.92 8.52
CA TYR A 4 12.30 32.52 9.70
C TYR A 4 13.74 32.14 9.33
N GLY A 5 14.72 32.73 10.02
CA GLY A 5 16.15 32.42 9.86
C GLY A 5 16.85 33.14 8.70
N LEU A 6 16.23 34.18 8.12
CA LEU A 6 16.85 35.03 7.09
C LEU A 6 17.24 36.40 7.67
N SER A 7 18.33 36.99 7.17
CA SER A 7 18.66 38.38 7.46
C SER A 7 17.62 39.32 6.84
N GLU A 8 17.42 40.49 7.46
CA GLU A 8 16.43 41.48 7.00
C GLU A 8 16.71 41.95 5.57
N GLU A 9 17.98 42.16 5.21
CA GLU A 9 18.42 42.54 3.87
C GLU A 9 18.06 41.48 2.83
N ARG A 10 18.30 40.19 3.15
CA ARG A 10 17.95 39.08 2.25
C ARG A 10 16.44 38.93 2.10
N LEU A 11 15.68 39.20 3.16
CA LEU A 11 14.22 39.19 3.12
C LEU A 11 13.67 40.32 2.25
N ARG A 12 14.24 41.54 2.37
CA ARG A 12 13.88 42.68 1.51
C ARG A 12 14.17 42.38 0.04
N LEU A 13 15.34 41.82 -0.27
CA LEU A 13 15.71 41.45 -1.65
C LEU A 13 14.77 40.40 -2.25
N GLN A 14 14.39 39.38 -1.46
CA GLN A 14 13.42 38.37 -1.91
C GLN A 14 12.02 38.96 -2.13
N LEU A 15 11.60 39.91 -1.30
CA LEU A 15 10.33 40.61 -1.49
C LEU A 15 10.35 41.51 -2.72
N THR A 16 11.44 42.25 -2.96
CA THR A 16 11.57 43.09 -4.16
C THR A 16 11.58 42.24 -5.42
N GLN A 17 12.33 41.13 -5.44
CA GLN A 17 12.33 40.20 -6.57
C GLN A 17 10.94 39.59 -6.81
N TRP A 18 10.21 39.25 -5.75
CA TRP A 18 8.86 38.71 -5.87
C TRP A 18 7.85 39.73 -6.41
N LEU A 19 7.97 40.98 -5.98
CA LEU A 19 7.19 42.10 -6.52
C LEU A 19 7.54 42.38 -7.99
N GLU A 20 8.82 42.29 -8.35
CA GLU A 20 9.29 42.48 -9.72
C GLU A 20 8.72 41.41 -10.66
N LEU A 21 8.82 40.13 -10.30
CA LEU A 21 8.31 39.01 -11.12
C LEU A 21 6.77 39.02 -11.25
N SER A 22 6.07 39.45 -10.20
CA SER A 22 4.61 39.53 -10.23
C SER A 22 4.08 40.74 -10.99
N LEU A 23 4.72 41.91 -10.86
CA LEU A 23 4.26 43.16 -11.47
C LEU A 23 4.81 43.37 -12.89
N GLN A 24 6.10 43.10 -13.12
CA GLN A 24 6.75 43.36 -14.41
C GLN A 24 6.58 42.18 -15.38
N GLU A 25 6.86 40.96 -14.93
CA GLU A 25 6.85 39.77 -15.79
C GLU A 25 5.51 39.03 -15.84
N LYS A 26 4.51 39.46 -15.04
CA LYS A 26 3.15 38.88 -14.97
C LYS A 26 3.13 37.35 -14.75
N VAL A 27 4.09 36.83 -13.99
CA VAL A 27 4.13 35.40 -13.69
C VAL A 27 2.95 35.04 -12.77
N PRO A 28 2.19 33.97 -13.05
CA PRO A 28 1.08 33.55 -12.20
C PRO A 28 1.52 33.33 -10.74
N PRO A 29 0.78 33.85 -9.75
CA PRO A 29 1.16 33.75 -8.33
C PRO A 29 1.21 32.30 -7.84
N SER A 30 0.46 31.39 -8.46
CA SER A 30 0.53 29.95 -8.21
C SER A 30 1.89 29.35 -8.55
N LEU A 31 2.45 29.73 -9.71
CA LEU A 31 3.77 29.27 -10.16
C LEU A 31 4.88 29.88 -9.30
N LEU A 32 4.77 31.17 -8.95
CA LEU A 32 5.68 31.82 -8.01
C LEU A 32 5.64 31.21 -6.61
N LEU A 33 4.49 30.73 -6.16
CA LEU A 33 4.36 30.01 -4.89
C LEU A 33 5.11 28.67 -4.98
N LEU A 34 4.89 27.92 -6.06
CA LEU A 34 5.44 26.58 -6.25
C LEU A 34 6.97 26.61 -6.37
N SER A 35 7.52 27.53 -7.16
CA SER A 35 8.98 27.71 -7.29
C SER A 35 9.65 28.02 -5.95
N ARG A 36 8.96 28.75 -5.08
CA ARG A 36 9.46 29.05 -3.73
C ARG A 36 9.31 27.89 -2.75
N THR A 37 8.28 27.06 -2.89
CA THR A 37 8.10 25.85 -2.05
C THR A 37 9.18 24.80 -2.31
N LEU A 38 9.71 24.73 -3.53
CA LEU A 38 10.76 23.79 -3.92
C LEU A 38 12.18 24.32 -3.69
N TYR A 39 12.32 25.58 -3.23
CA TYR A 39 13.64 26.17 -2.98
C TYR A 39 14.13 25.84 -1.57
N LEU A 40 15.13 24.95 -1.47
CA LEU A 40 15.86 24.64 -0.23
C LEU A 40 17.14 25.50 -0.12
N PRO A 41 17.51 26.01 1.08
CA PRO A 41 18.74 26.78 1.25
C PRO A 41 19.99 25.89 1.19
N GLU A 42 20.97 26.28 0.35
CA GLU A 42 22.27 25.61 0.16
C GLU A 42 23.28 25.83 1.31
N THR A 43 22.89 26.51 2.39
CA THR A 43 23.79 26.87 3.51
C THR A 43 23.97 25.76 4.54
N VAL A 44 23.39 24.58 4.32
CA VAL A 44 23.55 23.39 5.16
C VAL A 44 24.63 22.51 4.53
N ARG A 45 25.53 21.91 5.32
CA ARG A 45 26.57 21.02 4.78
C ARG A 45 25.91 19.92 3.95
N ALA A 46 26.52 19.56 2.81
CA ALA A 46 26.02 18.50 1.95
C ALA A 46 25.78 17.18 2.71
N SER A 47 26.58 16.89 3.75
CA SER A 47 26.37 15.75 4.65
C SER A 47 25.04 15.80 5.40
N ASP A 48 24.67 16.97 5.92
CA ASP A 48 23.51 17.14 6.79
C ASP A 48 22.23 17.19 5.94
N THR A 49 22.32 17.70 4.71
CA THR A 49 21.23 17.58 3.72
C THR A 49 21.04 16.14 3.27
N LEU A 50 22.11 15.40 3.01
CA LEU A 50 22.04 13.98 2.63
C LEU A 50 21.51 13.12 3.79
N ALA A 51 21.90 13.39 5.03
CA ALA A 51 21.35 12.72 6.20
C ALA A 51 19.85 13.01 6.37
N ALA A 52 19.43 14.26 6.17
CA ALA A 52 18.03 14.65 6.23
C ALA A 52 17.20 14.02 5.10
N THR A 53 17.73 13.94 3.87
CA THR A 53 17.05 13.26 2.77
C THR A 53 16.98 11.76 3.03
N ILE A 54 18.08 11.08 3.39
CA ILE A 54 18.08 9.65 3.76
C ILE A 54 17.07 9.35 4.87
N SER A 55 16.90 10.26 5.84
CA SER A 55 15.92 10.11 6.93
C SER A 55 14.47 10.41 6.51
N SER A 56 14.27 11.13 5.40
CA SER A 56 12.94 11.37 4.81
C SER A 56 12.48 10.25 3.88
N LEU A 57 13.40 9.40 3.42
CA LEU A 57 13.05 8.18 2.70
C LEU A 57 12.44 7.16 3.68
N PRO A 58 11.58 6.24 3.20
CA PRO A 58 11.07 5.14 4.01
C PRO A 58 12.20 4.40 4.72
N GLU A 59 11.95 3.96 5.96
CA GLU A 59 12.95 3.34 6.84
C GLU A 59 13.66 2.14 6.19
N GLU A 60 12.97 1.42 5.29
CA GLU A 60 13.54 0.34 4.48
C GLU A 60 14.66 0.80 3.53
N VAL A 61 14.50 1.94 2.86
CA VAL A 61 15.52 2.47 1.95
C VAL A 61 16.62 3.17 2.76
N ALA A 62 16.27 3.77 3.89
CA ALA A 62 17.23 4.39 4.81
C ALA A 62 18.18 3.35 5.46
N THR A 63 17.68 2.18 5.86
CA THR A 63 18.48 1.10 6.43
C THR A 63 19.38 0.43 5.39
N ARG A 64 18.86 0.19 4.17
CA ARG A 64 19.67 -0.32 3.05
C ARG A 64 20.80 0.63 2.64
N THR A 65 20.51 1.93 2.53
CA THR A 65 21.53 2.94 2.20
C THR A 65 22.57 3.09 3.32
N LYS A 66 22.17 3.12 4.60
CA LYS A 66 23.11 3.10 5.74
C LYS A 66 24.01 1.86 5.73
N ALA A 67 23.46 0.68 5.47
CA ALA A 67 24.25 -0.55 5.39
C ALA A 67 25.17 -0.58 4.14
N ALA A 68 24.75 -0.01 3.02
CA ALA A 68 25.59 0.14 1.83
C ALA A 68 26.75 1.13 2.04
N ILE A 69 26.50 2.22 2.77
CA ILE A 69 27.53 3.18 3.18
C ILE A 69 28.51 2.51 4.14
N GLY A 70 28.03 1.82 5.18
CA GLY A 70 28.90 1.08 6.12
C GLY A 70 29.75 0.01 5.44
N LYS A 71 29.24 -0.64 4.37
CA LYS A 71 30.00 -1.60 3.54
C LYS A 71 31.18 -0.95 2.83
N ARG A 72 31.00 0.27 2.35
CA ARG A 72 32.05 1.06 1.66
C ARG A 72 33.04 1.69 2.63
N GLU A 73 32.58 2.08 3.82
CA GLU A 73 33.42 2.64 4.89
C GLU A 73 34.20 1.58 5.69
N GLY A 74 33.99 0.29 5.41
CA GLY A 74 34.68 -0.84 6.07
C GLY A 74 34.31 -1.04 7.54
N LYS A 75 33.31 -0.30 8.04
CA LYS A 75 32.80 -0.34 9.42
C LYS A 75 31.35 -0.81 9.39
N ILE A 76 31.12 -2.09 9.10
CA ILE A 76 29.78 -2.67 9.18
C ILE A 76 29.67 -3.42 10.50
N ASP A 77 28.71 -3.04 11.33
CA ASP A 77 28.32 -3.84 12.49
C ASP A 77 27.56 -5.09 12.03
N ASN A 78 27.96 -6.27 12.53
CA ASN A 78 27.27 -7.53 12.23
C ASN A 78 25.80 -7.50 12.66
N LEU A 79 25.49 -6.75 13.73
CA LEU A 79 24.13 -6.55 14.23
C LEU A 79 23.27 -5.79 13.21
N THR A 80 23.77 -4.69 12.66
CA THR A 80 23.06 -3.90 11.64
C THR A 80 22.87 -4.70 10.35
N ARG A 81 23.85 -5.53 9.97
CA ARG A 81 23.71 -6.44 8.84
C ARG A 81 22.60 -7.47 9.07
N LEU A 82 22.51 -8.03 10.27
CA LEU A 82 21.46 -8.98 10.65
C LEU A 82 20.08 -8.31 10.65
N GLU A 83 19.98 -7.08 11.15
CA GLU A 83 18.72 -6.32 11.16
C GLU A 83 18.19 -6.07 9.75
N VAL A 84 19.06 -5.71 8.81
CA VAL A 84 18.68 -5.55 7.39
C VAL A 84 18.20 -6.86 6.79
N ILE A 85 18.91 -7.97 7.05
CA ILE A 85 18.52 -9.29 6.54
C ILE A 85 17.16 -9.70 7.12
N GLN A 86 16.93 -9.52 8.42
CA GLN A 86 15.66 -9.86 9.06
C GLN A 86 14.50 -9.00 8.53
N ALA A 87 14.73 -7.71 8.28
CA ALA A 87 13.74 -6.83 7.67
C ALA A 87 13.38 -7.27 6.24
N GLU A 88 14.37 -7.66 5.44
CA GLU A 88 14.15 -8.21 4.09
C GLU A 88 13.40 -9.56 4.13
N GLU A 89 13.78 -10.47 5.03
CA GLU A 89 13.11 -11.76 5.18
C GLU A 89 11.64 -11.62 5.61
N ARG A 90 11.33 -10.69 6.52
CA ARG A 90 9.94 -10.39 6.93
C ARG A 90 9.10 -9.90 5.75
N LYS A 91 9.62 -8.96 4.98
CA LYS A 91 8.91 -8.42 3.81
C LYS A 91 8.69 -9.49 2.74
N ILE A 92 9.70 -10.33 2.48
CA ILE A 92 9.55 -11.47 1.56
C ILE A 92 8.47 -12.44 2.05
N ALA A 93 8.31 -12.64 3.36
CA ALA A 93 7.27 -13.48 3.91
C ALA A 93 5.87 -12.86 3.73
N GLU A 94 5.72 -11.57 4.05
CA GLU A 94 4.47 -10.81 3.85
C GLU A 94 4.05 -10.82 2.37
N ASP A 95 4.95 -10.47 1.44
CA ASP A 95 4.68 -10.50 -0.01
C ASP A 95 4.27 -11.91 -0.49
N LYS A 96 4.90 -12.96 0.04
CA LYS A 96 4.54 -14.36 -0.29
C LYS A 96 3.16 -14.74 0.21
N GLU A 97 2.74 -14.22 1.36
CA GLU A 97 1.39 -14.46 1.90
C GLU A 97 0.34 -13.72 1.08
N GLU A 98 0.58 -12.45 0.73
CA GLU A 98 -0.29 -11.69 -0.15
C GLU A 98 -0.46 -12.37 -1.52
N LEU A 99 0.64 -12.86 -2.12
CA LEU A 99 0.58 -13.59 -3.38
C LEU A 99 -0.23 -14.89 -3.28
N LYS A 100 -0.14 -15.63 -2.17
CA LYS A 100 -0.97 -16.84 -1.94
C LYS A 100 -2.45 -16.49 -1.84
N ILE A 101 -2.79 -15.44 -1.10
CA ILE A 101 -4.18 -14.97 -0.96
C ILE A 101 -4.72 -14.57 -2.33
N LEU A 102 -3.96 -13.80 -3.10
CA LEU A 102 -4.34 -13.39 -4.46
C LEU A 102 -4.47 -14.58 -5.42
N GLU A 103 -3.62 -15.61 -5.31
CA GLU A 103 -3.74 -16.83 -6.09
C GLU A 103 -4.99 -17.64 -5.72
N GLU A 104 -5.31 -17.75 -4.44
CA GLU A 104 -6.53 -18.40 -3.95
C GLU A 104 -7.77 -17.65 -4.41
N GLU A 105 -7.78 -16.32 -4.31
CA GLU A 105 -8.84 -15.48 -4.85
C GLU A 105 -8.98 -15.64 -6.37
N LYS A 106 -7.87 -15.68 -7.12
CA LYS A 106 -7.91 -15.91 -8.57
C LYS A 106 -8.47 -17.29 -8.89
N LYS A 107 -8.07 -18.34 -8.16
CA LYS A 107 -8.60 -19.70 -8.32
C LYS A 107 -10.10 -19.76 -8.02
N GLN A 108 -10.56 -19.10 -6.97
CA GLN A 108 -11.99 -18.99 -6.63
C GLN A 108 -12.78 -18.22 -7.69
N LYS A 109 -12.27 -17.05 -8.14
CA LYS A 109 -12.88 -16.25 -9.21
C LYS A 109 -12.97 -17.03 -10.53
N LEU A 110 -11.94 -17.81 -10.88
CA LEU A 110 -11.94 -18.68 -12.05
C LEU A 110 -12.92 -19.85 -11.91
N ALA A 111 -13.03 -20.46 -10.73
CA ALA A 111 -14.01 -21.52 -10.47
C ALA A 111 -15.45 -21.00 -10.57
N ILE A 112 -15.74 -19.82 -10.01
CA ILE A 112 -17.06 -19.17 -10.12
C ILE A 112 -17.38 -18.80 -11.57
N LYS A 113 -16.41 -18.26 -12.33
CA LYS A 113 -16.60 -17.97 -13.77
C LYS A 113 -16.90 -19.24 -14.58
N LYS A 114 -16.18 -20.34 -14.32
CA LYS A 114 -16.42 -21.63 -14.99
C LYS A 114 -17.79 -22.22 -14.62
N ALA A 115 -18.19 -22.15 -13.34
CA ALA A 115 -19.50 -22.61 -12.89
C ALA A 115 -20.65 -21.76 -13.48
N ALA A 116 -20.45 -20.44 -13.62
CA ALA A 116 -21.42 -19.55 -14.26
C ALA A 116 -21.54 -19.82 -15.78
N GLU A 117 -20.43 -20.12 -16.45
CA GLU A 117 -20.41 -20.50 -17.87
C GLU A 117 -21.07 -21.87 -18.11
N GLU A 118 -20.86 -22.83 -17.21
CA GLU A 118 -21.47 -24.17 -17.27
C GLU A 118 -22.97 -24.13 -16.97
N ALA A 119 -23.42 -23.27 -16.04
CA ALA A 119 -24.84 -23.02 -15.79
C ALA A 119 -25.56 -22.35 -16.97
N LEU A 120 -24.87 -21.48 -17.74
CA LEU A 120 -25.44 -20.91 -18.97
C LEU A 120 -25.56 -21.95 -20.10
N LYS A 121 -24.63 -22.91 -20.20
CA LYS A 121 -24.68 -23.98 -21.23
C LYS A 121 -25.75 -25.05 -20.96
N ALA A 122 -26.23 -25.19 -19.72
CA ALA A 122 -27.25 -26.16 -19.35
C ALA A 122 -28.71 -25.72 -19.63
N THR A 123 -28.93 -24.51 -20.16
CA THR A 123 -30.29 -23.95 -20.36
C THR A 123 -30.76 -23.93 -21.83
N GLU A 124 -30.01 -24.51 -22.77
CA GLU A 124 -30.33 -24.45 -24.22
C GLU A 124 -30.85 -25.76 -24.85
N GLU A 125 -31.05 -26.85 -24.10
CA GLU A 125 -31.71 -28.05 -24.64
C GLU A 125 -32.99 -28.45 -23.87
N THR A 126 -34.11 -28.40 -24.61
CA THR A 126 -35.45 -29.03 -24.40
C THR A 126 -36.59 -28.22 -23.74
N PRO A 127 -37.63 -27.87 -24.53
CA PRO A 127 -39.01 -27.60 -24.08
C PRO A 127 -40.04 -28.65 -24.59
N PRO A 128 -41.32 -28.68 -24.17
CA PRO A 128 -41.92 -28.40 -22.84
C PRO A 128 -43.04 -29.41 -22.44
N GLU A 129 -43.27 -29.68 -21.13
CA GLU A 129 -44.53 -30.31 -20.67
C GLU A 129 -44.95 -29.88 -19.24
N VAL A 130 -45.82 -28.86 -19.16
CA VAL A 130 -47.16 -28.85 -18.50
C VAL A 130 -47.30 -29.15 -16.98
N ILE A 131 -47.68 -28.08 -16.25
CA ILE A 131 -48.70 -27.93 -15.16
C ILE A 131 -48.32 -28.01 -13.66
N PRO A 132 -48.98 -27.18 -12.80
CA PRO A 132 -48.39 -26.41 -11.70
C PRO A 132 -48.97 -26.75 -10.31
N SER A 133 -48.42 -26.14 -9.25
CA SER A 133 -49.18 -25.79 -8.04
C SER A 133 -48.33 -25.02 -7.01
N GLU A 134 -48.92 -23.91 -6.54
CA GLU A 134 -48.85 -23.40 -5.16
C GLU A 134 -47.53 -22.77 -4.65
N VAL A 135 -47.47 -21.73 -3.81
CA VAL A 135 -48.40 -20.80 -3.15
C VAL A 135 -47.52 -19.64 -2.61
N GLU A 136 -48.10 -18.45 -2.52
CA GLU A 136 -47.55 -17.23 -1.95
C GLU A 136 -47.03 -17.31 -0.49
N MET A 137 -45.99 -16.50 -0.22
CA MET A 137 -45.83 -15.55 0.90
C MET A 137 -45.77 -16.04 2.37
N ALA A 138 -44.66 -15.69 3.05
CA ALA A 138 -44.64 -15.17 4.44
C ALA A 138 -43.22 -14.62 4.74
N GLN A 139 -42.99 -13.31 4.69
CA GLN A 139 -43.02 -12.36 5.82
C GLN A 139 -42.02 -12.62 6.98
N LEU A 140 -41.05 -11.71 7.05
CA LEU A 140 -40.65 -10.87 8.19
C LEU A 140 -40.28 -11.49 9.55
N SER A 141 -39.15 -10.96 10.06
CA SER A 141 -38.72 -10.78 11.46
C SER A 141 -37.89 -11.90 12.08
N LEU A 142 -36.66 -11.55 12.46
CA LEU A 142 -35.95 -12.18 13.57
C LEU A 142 -35.21 -11.10 14.35
N SER A 143 -35.86 -10.72 15.44
CA SER A 143 -35.28 -10.13 16.63
C SER A 143 -34.18 -11.01 17.21
N THR A 144 -33.11 -10.42 17.74
CA THR A 144 -32.65 -10.67 19.12
C THR A 144 -31.51 -9.73 19.48
N ASN A 145 -31.79 -8.82 20.41
CA ASN A 145 -30.80 -8.22 21.28
C ASN A 145 -30.48 -9.20 22.42
N LYS A 146 -29.19 -9.49 22.63
CA LYS A 146 -28.48 -9.91 23.86
C LYS A 146 -27.07 -10.30 23.38
N ILE A 147 -26.00 -9.55 23.60
CA ILE A 147 -25.52 -8.93 24.84
C ILE A 147 -24.64 -7.71 24.47
N LEU A 148 -24.90 -6.58 25.11
CA LEU A 148 -23.98 -5.44 25.26
C LEU A 148 -23.58 -5.34 26.73
N THR A 149 -22.46 -4.62 26.98
CA THR A 149 -21.96 -4.12 28.28
C THR A 149 -21.27 -5.18 29.13
N GLU A 150 -20.09 -4.99 29.71
CA GLU A 150 -19.46 -3.84 30.40
C GLU A 150 -17.95 -3.83 30.02
N GLY A 151 -17.12 -2.79 30.11
CA GLY A 151 -17.09 -1.61 30.95
C GLY A 151 -15.60 -1.26 31.11
N VAL A 152 -15.22 -0.03 30.77
CA VAL A 152 -13.90 0.58 30.98
C VAL A 152 -13.46 0.43 32.44
N GLN A 153 -12.21 0.01 32.69
CA GLN A 153 -11.47 0.43 33.88
C GLN A 153 -10.00 0.69 33.57
N VAL A 154 -9.66 1.98 33.55
CA VAL A 154 -8.34 2.51 33.92
C VAL A 154 -8.25 2.46 35.44
N THR A 155 -7.15 1.95 36.01
CA THR A 155 -6.71 2.35 37.35
C THR A 155 -5.20 2.56 37.39
N LYS A 156 -4.86 3.79 37.75
CA LYS A 156 -3.59 4.25 38.34
C LYS A 156 -3.69 4.04 39.86
N ALA A 157 -2.52 4.01 40.52
CA ALA A 157 -2.28 4.18 41.97
C ALA A 157 -2.18 2.85 42.77
N THR A 158 -1.44 2.66 43.87
CA THR A 158 -0.46 3.45 44.65
C THR A 158 -0.17 2.63 45.93
N VAL A 159 1.12 2.47 46.28
CA VAL A 159 1.74 2.42 47.64
C VAL A 159 1.56 1.23 48.61
N SER A 160 2.70 0.97 49.25
CA SER A 160 2.98 0.37 50.59
C SER A 160 2.95 -1.14 50.75
N ALA A 161 3.75 -1.78 51.60
CA ALA A 161 5.00 -1.49 52.31
C ALA A 161 5.27 -2.74 53.19
N SER A 162 6.55 -3.10 53.36
CA SER A 162 7.15 -3.82 54.51
C SER A 162 6.95 -5.33 54.72
N GLY A 163 8.09 -6.01 54.99
CA GLY A 163 8.24 -7.24 55.80
C GLY A 163 8.80 -8.46 55.02
N GLU A 164 10.11 -8.57 54.79
CA GLU A 164 11.15 -9.28 55.58
C GLU A 164 11.14 -10.84 55.59
N ILE A 165 12.17 -11.39 54.93
CA ILE A 165 13.10 -12.51 55.26
C ILE A 165 12.57 -13.96 55.34
N GLN A 166 13.16 -14.84 54.49
CA GLN A 166 13.75 -16.13 54.93
C GLN A 166 14.82 -16.66 53.95
N GLU A 167 15.86 -17.24 54.56
CA GLU A 167 17.18 -17.67 54.04
C GLU A 167 17.23 -19.10 53.44
N ALA A 168 18.37 -19.35 52.78
CA ALA A 168 19.09 -20.62 52.56
C ALA A 168 18.69 -21.55 51.38
N LYS A 169 19.61 -21.71 50.41
CA LYS A 169 20.67 -22.75 50.42
C LYS A 169 21.62 -22.59 49.22
N ALA A 170 22.92 -22.72 49.48
CA ALA A 170 24.03 -22.66 48.55
C ALA A 170 24.16 -23.91 47.67
N GLU A 171 24.70 -23.75 46.45
CA GLU A 171 25.52 -24.76 45.78
C GLU A 171 26.37 -24.13 44.65
N GLU A 172 27.47 -24.80 44.36
CA GLU A 172 28.80 -24.30 44.01
C GLU A 172 29.13 -24.57 42.54
N LEU A 173 29.67 -23.59 41.79
CA LEU A 173 30.38 -23.85 40.53
C LEU A 173 31.61 -22.93 40.41
N ILE A 174 32.77 -23.57 40.35
CA ILE A 174 34.12 -23.02 40.43
C ILE A 174 34.60 -22.58 39.04
N ASP A 175 35.04 -21.33 38.92
CA ASP A 175 35.71 -20.78 37.75
C ASP A 175 37.12 -21.36 37.56
N LYS A 176 37.36 -21.97 36.40
CA LYS A 176 38.68 -22.43 35.95
C LYS A 176 39.17 -21.53 34.81
N ALA A 177 39.84 -20.44 35.16
CA ALA A 177 40.67 -19.70 34.21
C ALA A 177 42.02 -19.36 34.88
N PRO A 178 43.16 -19.83 34.33
CA PRO A 178 44.47 -19.58 34.90
C PRO A 178 44.96 -18.14 34.64
N THR A 179 45.34 -17.45 35.70
CA THR A 179 46.00 -16.14 35.69
C THR A 179 47.46 -16.26 35.26
N LEU A 180 47.85 -15.55 34.20
CA LEU A 180 49.26 -15.36 33.82
C LEU A 180 49.92 -14.33 34.75
N LYS A 181 51.05 -14.74 35.33
CA LYS A 181 51.90 -13.94 36.21
C LYS A 181 52.93 -13.18 35.41
N ASP A 182 53.13 -11.93 35.80
CA ASP A 182 54.12 -10.99 35.28
C ASP A 182 55.55 -11.53 35.34
N LYS A 183 56.23 -11.45 34.20
CA LYS A 183 57.69 -11.46 34.14
C LYS A 183 58.13 -10.60 32.95
N ALA A 184 58.33 -9.31 33.20
CA ALA A 184 59.07 -8.44 32.30
C ALA A 184 60.29 -7.87 33.04
N GLU A 185 61.42 -8.03 32.39
CA GLU A 185 62.77 -7.75 32.85
C GLU A 185 63.11 -6.27 32.64
N VAL A 186 63.84 -5.72 33.60
CA VAL A 186 64.36 -4.35 33.59
C VAL A 186 65.52 -4.27 32.61
N LEU A 187 65.44 -3.38 31.61
CA LEU A 187 66.60 -2.81 30.91
C LEU A 187 66.33 -1.34 30.60
N SER A 188 67.16 -0.48 31.18
CA SER A 188 67.21 0.97 31.05
C SER A 188 68.23 1.42 30.00
N GLU A 189 67.97 2.60 29.41
CA GLU A 189 68.84 3.48 28.58
C GLU A 189 69.14 2.98 27.15
N GLU A 190 68.87 3.74 26.08
CA GLU A 190 69.43 5.05 25.75
C GLU A 190 68.59 5.78 24.67
N MET A 191 68.54 7.13 24.71
CA MET A 191 67.86 7.97 23.71
C MET A 191 68.65 8.05 22.38
N PRO A 192 67.98 8.28 21.23
CA PRO A 192 68.11 9.59 20.58
C PRO A 192 66.80 10.17 19.97
N LYS A 193 66.67 11.50 20.02
CA LYS A 193 65.67 12.38 19.35
C LYS A 193 66.01 12.57 17.85
N PRO A 194 65.23 13.29 17.00
CA PRO A 194 63.76 13.44 16.85
C PRO A 194 63.24 13.42 15.37
N SER A 195 61.92 13.23 15.19
CA SER A 195 61.04 13.57 14.02
C SER A 195 61.18 12.75 12.71
N PRO A 196 60.12 12.57 11.87
CA PRO A 196 58.82 13.25 11.86
C PRO A 196 57.58 12.32 11.92
N GLU A 197 56.45 12.97 12.20
CA GLU A 197 55.05 12.54 12.32
C GLU A 197 54.55 11.50 11.28
N PRO A 198 53.70 10.52 11.65
CA PRO A 198 52.70 10.01 10.73
C PRO A 198 51.45 10.88 10.83
N ALA A 199 51.26 11.67 9.78
CA ALA A 199 50.07 12.46 9.52
C ALA A 199 48.79 11.62 9.66
N VAL A 200 47.91 12.09 10.54
CA VAL A 200 46.48 11.87 10.45
C VAL A 200 45.96 12.74 9.31
N SER A 201 45.56 12.13 8.20
CA SER A 201 44.80 12.80 7.14
C SER A 201 43.76 11.83 6.60
N THR A 202 42.57 11.95 7.19
CA THR A 202 41.25 11.88 6.54
C THR A 202 41.27 11.64 5.02
N GLU A 203 41.18 10.38 4.61
CA GLU A 203 40.53 10.04 3.34
C GLU A 203 39.03 10.03 3.62
N GLN A 204 38.43 11.23 3.62
CA GLN A 204 36.99 11.35 3.43
C GLN A 204 36.71 10.73 2.07
N ALA A 205 36.05 9.58 2.06
CA ALA A 205 35.55 8.95 0.85
C ALA A 205 34.69 9.98 0.09
N MET A 206 35.29 10.62 -0.89
CA MET A 206 34.57 11.45 -1.83
C MET A 206 33.67 10.49 -2.60
N LEU A 207 32.35 10.68 -2.47
CA LEU A 207 31.36 10.01 -3.32
C LEU A 207 31.85 10.11 -4.75
N THR A 208 32.08 8.97 -5.41
CA THR A 208 32.61 8.96 -6.76
C THR A 208 31.52 9.46 -7.71
N SER A 209 31.89 10.07 -8.83
CA SER A 209 30.90 10.47 -9.84
C SER A 209 30.09 9.29 -10.39
N GLU A 210 30.60 8.08 -10.23
CA GLU A 210 29.92 6.83 -10.57
C GLU A 210 28.78 6.54 -9.59
N ASP A 211 28.99 6.74 -8.29
CA ASP A 211 27.96 6.56 -7.27
C ASP A 211 26.75 7.49 -7.47
N LEU A 212 26.98 8.71 -7.97
CA LEU A 212 25.90 9.64 -8.29
C LEU A 212 25.13 9.23 -9.54
N ARG A 213 25.81 8.60 -10.51
CA ARG A 213 25.18 8.10 -11.74
C ARG A 213 24.32 6.86 -11.46
N ASP A 214 24.78 5.94 -10.63
CA ASP A 214 24.00 4.77 -10.25
C ASP A 214 22.70 5.17 -9.52
N VAL A 215 22.77 6.22 -8.68
CA VAL A 215 21.60 6.78 -8.01
C VAL A 215 20.68 7.51 -8.98
N GLU A 216 21.23 8.25 -9.94
CA GLU A 216 20.46 8.90 -11.02
C GLU A 216 19.70 7.86 -11.86
N GLU A 217 20.39 6.82 -12.34
CA GLU A 217 19.78 5.74 -13.13
C GLU A 217 18.71 4.98 -12.33
N ALA A 218 18.95 4.70 -11.04
CA ALA A 218 17.95 4.07 -10.18
C ALA A 218 16.71 4.95 -9.98
N ILE A 219 16.88 6.26 -9.82
CA ILE A 219 15.75 7.20 -9.68
C ILE A 219 14.99 7.34 -11.01
N GLU A 220 15.70 7.37 -12.14
CA GLU A 220 15.09 7.39 -13.47
C GLU A 220 14.26 6.13 -13.73
N ASN A 221 14.82 4.95 -13.43
CA ASN A 221 14.12 3.67 -13.57
C ASN A 221 12.88 3.60 -12.67
N LEU A 222 12.98 4.01 -11.40
CA LEU A 222 11.82 4.10 -10.50
C LEU A 222 10.78 5.11 -11.00
N GLY A 223 11.22 6.22 -11.61
CA GLY A 223 10.34 7.21 -12.22
C GLY A 223 9.59 6.66 -13.43
N VAL A 224 10.27 5.88 -14.28
CA VAL A 224 9.68 5.19 -15.43
C VAL A 224 8.70 4.11 -14.98
N GLU A 225 9.08 3.27 -14.01
CA GLU A 225 8.22 2.23 -13.45
C GLU A 225 6.95 2.81 -12.85
N LYS A 226 7.05 3.90 -12.07
CA LYS A 226 5.87 4.58 -11.52
C LYS A 226 4.96 5.13 -12.62
N ARG A 227 5.52 5.77 -13.65
CA ARG A 227 4.72 6.25 -14.79
C ARG A 227 4.04 5.10 -15.53
N LYS A 228 4.76 4.00 -15.73
CA LYS A 228 4.23 2.79 -16.35
C LYS A 228 3.07 2.21 -15.54
N LEU A 229 3.22 2.06 -14.23
CA LEU A 229 2.16 1.58 -13.34
C LEU A 229 0.94 2.51 -13.34
N ILE A 230 1.14 3.84 -13.39
CA ILE A 230 0.03 4.80 -13.51
C ILE A 230 -0.72 4.64 -14.82
N ILE A 231 0.00 4.43 -15.93
CA ILE A 231 -0.62 4.19 -17.25
C ILE A 231 -1.40 2.87 -17.22
N GLU A 232 -0.79 1.80 -16.72
CA GLU A 232 -1.45 0.50 -16.57
C GLU A 232 -2.69 0.60 -15.65
N GLU A 233 -2.63 1.37 -14.56
CA GLU A 233 -3.77 1.63 -13.68
C GLU A 233 -4.91 2.36 -14.41
N GLN A 234 -4.58 3.36 -15.24
CA GLN A 234 -5.55 4.06 -16.08
C GLN A 234 -6.18 3.13 -17.13
N GLU A 235 -5.36 2.35 -17.85
CA GLU A 235 -5.84 1.36 -18.81
C GLU A 235 -6.75 0.32 -18.15
N MET A 236 -6.41 -0.13 -16.94
CA MET A 236 -7.25 -1.04 -16.16
C MET A 236 -8.57 -0.38 -15.72
N ALA A 237 -8.56 0.92 -15.43
CA ALA A 237 -9.77 1.67 -15.13
C ALA A 237 -10.67 1.86 -16.36
N GLU A 238 -10.09 2.14 -17.52
CA GLU A 238 -10.79 2.23 -18.81
C GLU A 238 -11.45 0.89 -19.16
N LEU A 239 -10.69 -0.22 -19.11
CA LEU A 239 -11.24 -1.56 -19.35
C LEU A 239 -12.35 -1.92 -18.36
N LYS A 240 -12.25 -1.49 -17.10
CA LYS A 240 -13.30 -1.70 -16.09
C LYS A 240 -14.56 -0.89 -16.41
N SER A 241 -14.41 0.33 -16.94
CA SER A 241 -15.53 1.14 -17.42
C SER A 241 -16.19 0.47 -18.62
N GLU A 242 -15.42 0.06 -19.63
CA GLU A 242 -15.96 -0.64 -20.81
C GLU A 242 -16.72 -1.91 -20.40
N LEU A 243 -16.19 -2.70 -19.45
CA LEU A 243 -16.89 -3.88 -18.93
C LEU A 243 -18.21 -3.53 -18.22
N ALA A 244 -18.30 -2.38 -17.55
CA ALA A 244 -19.52 -1.92 -16.91
C ALA A 244 -20.55 -1.49 -17.96
N ASP A 245 -20.13 -0.78 -19.00
CA ASP A 245 -20.99 -0.36 -20.11
C ASP A 245 -21.56 -1.59 -20.85
N TYR A 246 -20.72 -2.58 -21.14
CA TYR A 246 -21.19 -3.85 -21.72
C TYR A 246 -22.16 -4.60 -20.80
N GLN A 247 -21.99 -4.51 -19.48
CA GLN A 247 -22.91 -5.13 -18.54
C GLN A 247 -24.27 -4.42 -18.55
N GLU A 248 -24.30 -3.08 -18.62
CA GLU A 248 -25.52 -2.29 -18.77
C GLU A 248 -26.25 -2.63 -20.08
N ASP A 249 -25.52 -2.74 -21.19
CA ASP A 249 -26.07 -3.15 -22.48
C ASP A 249 -26.75 -4.53 -22.39
N ILE A 250 -26.14 -5.50 -21.72
CA ILE A 250 -26.73 -6.84 -21.51
C ILE A 250 -28.03 -6.74 -20.70
N GLU A 251 -28.05 -5.92 -19.65
CA GLU A 251 -29.25 -5.71 -18.84
C GLU A 251 -30.36 -5.04 -19.64
N ASP A 252 -30.03 -4.07 -20.49
CA ASP A 252 -30.97 -3.42 -21.36
C ASP A 252 -31.49 -4.36 -22.44
N PHE A 253 -30.64 -5.18 -23.06
CA PHE A 253 -31.07 -6.25 -23.96
C PHE A 253 -32.02 -7.23 -23.27
N ARG A 254 -31.77 -7.58 -21.99
CA ARG A 254 -32.70 -8.39 -21.19
C ARG A 254 -34.04 -7.69 -20.97
N LYS A 255 -34.03 -6.40 -20.63
CA LYS A 255 -35.27 -5.60 -20.49
C LYS A 255 -36.04 -5.54 -21.81
N PHE A 256 -35.35 -5.34 -22.94
CA PHE A 256 -35.97 -5.35 -24.26
C PHE A 256 -36.58 -6.70 -24.59
N SER A 257 -35.88 -7.80 -24.31
CA SER A 257 -36.40 -9.15 -24.47
C SER A 257 -37.66 -9.39 -23.64
N CYS A 258 -37.68 -8.94 -22.38
CA CYS A 258 -38.84 -9.06 -21.49
C CYS A 258 -40.02 -8.18 -21.94
N HIS A 259 -39.76 -6.97 -22.43
CA HIS A 259 -40.80 -6.12 -23.00
C HIS A 259 -41.41 -6.74 -24.27
N LEU A 260 -40.56 -7.34 -25.12
CA LEU A 260 -41.02 -8.05 -26.31
C LEU A 260 -41.88 -9.26 -25.94
N SER A 261 -41.49 -10.06 -24.93
CA SER A 261 -42.30 -11.18 -24.45
C SER A 261 -43.66 -10.72 -23.93
N LEU A 262 -43.73 -9.63 -23.15
CA LEU A 262 -44.99 -9.08 -22.66
C LEU A 262 -45.92 -8.56 -23.77
N LEU A 263 -45.34 -7.99 -24.84
CA LEU A 263 -46.09 -7.58 -26.04
C LEU A 263 -46.65 -8.79 -26.80
N LEU A 264 -45.86 -9.86 -26.95
CA LEU A 264 -46.34 -11.10 -27.57
C LEU A 264 -47.44 -11.75 -26.72
N ASP A 265 -47.27 -11.82 -25.40
CA ASP A 265 -48.28 -12.37 -24.49
C ASP A 265 -49.57 -11.54 -24.52
N SER A 266 -49.49 -10.21 -24.52
CA SER A 266 -50.67 -9.34 -24.67
C SER A 266 -51.36 -9.52 -26.01
N SER A 267 -50.60 -9.68 -27.10
CA SER A 267 -51.15 -9.92 -28.44
C SER A 267 -51.85 -11.28 -28.52
N LEU A 268 -51.23 -12.34 -27.96
CA LEU A 268 -51.80 -13.67 -27.88
C LEU A 268 -53.06 -13.70 -27.00
N GLN A 269 -53.05 -13.02 -25.85
CA GLN A 269 -54.20 -12.90 -24.95
C GLN A 269 -55.36 -12.13 -25.61
N SER A 270 -55.07 -11.10 -26.39
CA SER A 270 -56.06 -10.34 -27.17
C SER A 270 -56.69 -11.19 -28.28
N CYS A 271 -55.89 -11.99 -28.98
CA CYS A 271 -56.37 -12.94 -29.98
C CYS A 271 -57.25 -14.03 -29.33
N PHE A 272 -56.85 -14.54 -28.15
CA PHE A 272 -57.62 -15.51 -27.40
C PHE A 272 -58.97 -14.94 -26.94
N ASN A 273 -58.99 -13.75 -26.35
CA ASN A 273 -60.23 -13.08 -25.92
C ASN A 273 -61.16 -12.70 -27.09
N SER A 274 -60.62 -12.35 -28.25
CA SER A 274 -61.41 -12.10 -29.47
C SER A 274 -62.03 -13.36 -30.06
N SER A 275 -61.42 -14.53 -29.82
CA SER A 275 -61.98 -15.83 -30.25
C SER A 275 -63.12 -16.30 -29.35
N LEU A 276 -63.06 -15.98 -28.04
CA LEU A 276 -64.08 -16.34 -27.04
C LEU A 276 -65.31 -15.42 -27.04
N THR A 277 -65.18 -14.19 -27.54
CA THR A 277 -66.28 -13.22 -27.61
C THR A 277 -67.09 -13.28 -28.92
N ARG A 278 -66.74 -14.16 -29.87
CA ARG A 278 -67.60 -14.44 -31.01
C ARG A 278 -68.85 -15.20 -30.53
N PRO A 279 -70.06 -14.61 -30.61
CA PRO A 279 -71.26 -15.31 -30.21
C PRO A 279 -71.43 -16.53 -31.12
N LEU A 280 -71.60 -17.72 -30.51
CA LEU A 280 -72.16 -18.89 -31.18
C LEU A 280 -73.42 -18.42 -31.91
N ARG A 281 -73.33 -18.30 -33.24
CA ARG A 281 -74.50 -18.13 -34.10
C ARG A 281 -75.37 -19.35 -33.83
N THR A 282 -76.40 -19.15 -33.02
CA THR A 282 -77.49 -20.09 -32.84
C THR A 282 -78.02 -20.40 -34.23
N THR A 283 -77.72 -21.60 -34.72
CA THR A 283 -78.31 -22.11 -35.95
C THR A 283 -79.78 -22.31 -35.65
N THR A 284 -80.57 -21.33 -36.06
CA THR A 284 -82.02 -21.39 -36.03
C THR A 284 -82.46 -22.59 -36.87
N ARG A 285 -83.09 -23.53 -36.17
CA ARG A 285 -84.00 -24.55 -36.68
C ARG A 285 -84.89 -24.04 -37.83
N CYS A 286 -84.83 -24.71 -38.98
CA CYS A 286 -85.89 -24.92 -39.99
C CYS A 286 -85.49 -26.24 -40.71
N ARG A 287 -86.12 -27.42 -40.53
CA ARG A 287 -87.50 -27.87 -40.80
C ARG A 287 -87.96 -27.50 -42.22
N TRP A 288 -87.67 -28.34 -43.20
CA TRP A 288 -88.56 -29.26 -43.94
C TRP A 288 -87.74 -29.96 -45.03
#